data_AF-A0ABD3H7J7-F1
#
_entry.id   AF-A0ABD3H7J7-F1
#
_cell.length_a   1.000
_cell.length_b   1.000
_cell.length_c   1.000
_cell.angle_alpha   90.00
_cell.angle_beta   90.00
_cell.angle_gamma   90.00
#
_symmetry.space_group_name_H-M   'P 1'
#
loop_
_entity.id
_entity.type
_entity.pdbx_description
1 polymer ?
#
loop_
_entity_poly.entity_id
_entity_poly.type
_entity_poly.pdbx_seq_one_letter_code
_entity_poly.pdbx_strand_id
1 'polypeptide(L)'
;MYMALEVRGHIKDAQYKESQELSLLDEKKKRLSQLGSRGDLSAIQMEEFGIMTEEIRKLEAIQHHKYRLWSREKVLALGDSNTKYFLTKFKRKNAHTSLKSLRRDDGTLLTSQTDITKEVFRFYE
;
A
#
# COMPACT_ATOMS: atom_id res chain seq x y z
N MET A 1 -9.79 2.72 -20.96
CA MET A 1 -10.62 1.76 -20.20
C MET A 1 -10.22 0.31 -20.43
N TYR A 2 -9.72 -0.07 -21.61
CA TYR A 2 -9.25 -1.44 -21.93
C TYR A 2 -8.09 -1.94 -21.05
N MET A 3 -7.05 -1.12 -20.80
CA MET A 3 -5.91 -1.53 -19.96
C MET A 3 -6.28 -1.95 -18.53
N ALA A 4 -7.34 -1.37 -17.94
CA ALA A 4 -7.73 -1.68 -16.57
C ALA A 4 -8.40 -3.06 -16.43
N LEU A 5 -9.02 -3.57 -17.49
CA LEU A 5 -9.67 -4.88 -17.52
C LEU A 5 -8.64 -6.00 -17.73
N GLU A 6 -7.65 -5.78 -18.60
CA GLU A 6 -6.54 -6.71 -18.84
C GLU A 6 -5.68 -6.91 -17.58
N VAL A 7 -5.32 -5.81 -16.91
CA VAL A 7 -4.58 -5.86 -15.63
C VAL A 7 -5.36 -6.64 -14.56
N ARG A 8 -6.69 -6.50 -14.51
CA ARG A 8 -7.54 -7.22 -13.56
C ARG A 8 -7.64 -8.72 -13.86
N GLY A 9 -7.63 -9.10 -15.13
CA GLY A 9 -7.54 -10.50 -15.56
C GLY A 9 -6.23 -11.13 -15.13
N HIS A 10 -5.10 -10.47 -15.42
CA HIS A 10 -3.78 -10.94 -15.01
C HIS A 10 -3.62 -11.09 -13.49
N ILE A 11 -4.22 -10.18 -12.70
CA ILE A 11 -4.23 -10.29 -11.24
C ILE A 11 -5.01 -11.53 -10.79
N LYS A 12 -6.18 -11.81 -11.37
CA LYS A 12 -6.97 -13.00 -11.03
C LYS A 12 -6.24 -14.29 -11.39
N ASP A 13 -5.59 -14.33 -12.54
CA ASP A 13 -4.82 -15.50 -12.98
C ASP A 13 -3.60 -15.74 -12.08
N ALA A 14 -2.94 -14.66 -11.64
CA ALA A 14 -1.85 -14.73 -10.68
C ALA A 14 -2.34 -15.24 -9.30
N GLN A 15 -3.48 -14.76 -8.83
CA GLN A 15 -4.12 -15.23 -7.58
C GLN A 15 -4.55 -16.70 -7.66
N TYR A 16 -5.04 -17.14 -8.82
CA TYR A 16 -5.42 -18.53 -9.04
C TYR A 16 -4.20 -19.46 -9.03
N LYS A 17 -3.14 -19.10 -9.77
CA LYS A 17 -1.87 -19.83 -9.75
C LYS A 17 -1.27 -19.91 -8.34
N GLU A 18 -1.36 -18.82 -7.59
CA GLU A 18 -0.90 -18.77 -6.20
C GLU A 18 -1.69 -19.70 -5.27
N SER A 19 -3.02 -19.77 -5.41
CA SER A 19 -3.85 -20.70 -4.65
C SER A 19 -3.46 -22.16 -4.92
N GLN A 20 -3.13 -22.48 -6.18
CA GLN A 20 -2.64 -23.80 -6.58
C GLN A 20 -1.27 -24.12 -5.97
N GLU A 21 -0.33 -23.17 -5.99
CA GLU A 21 1.00 -23.34 -5.39
C GLU A 21 0.94 -23.54 -3.87
N LEU A 22 0.05 -22.82 -3.18
CA LEU A 22 -0.18 -22.98 -1.74
C LEU A 22 -0.79 -24.35 -1.41
N SER A 23 -1.75 -24.81 -2.22
CA SER A 23 -2.34 -26.15 -2.07
C SER A 23 -1.26 -27.24 -2.23
N LEU A 24 -0.38 -27.10 -3.23
CA LEU A 24 0.73 -28.03 -3.45
C LEU A 24 1.73 -28.03 -2.29
N LEU A 25 2.01 -26.88 -1.70
CA LEU A 25 2.88 -26.75 -0.53
C LEU A 25 2.29 -27.45 0.69
N ASP A 26 0.99 -27.28 0.95
CA ASP A 26 0.30 -27.94 2.06
C ASP A 26 0.26 -29.45 1.88
N GLU A 27 0.06 -29.94 0.65
CA GLU A 27 0.16 -31.37 0.34
C GLU A 27 1.57 -31.92 0.58
N LYS A 28 2.61 -31.19 0.16
CA LYS A 28 4.02 -31.58 0.42
C LYS A 28 4.32 -31.62 1.92
N LYS A 29 3.87 -30.63 2.70
CA LYS A 29 4.01 -30.61 4.16
C LYS A 29 3.30 -31.78 4.83
N LYS A 30 2.10 -32.11 4.36
CA LYS A 30 1.32 -33.25 4.86
C LYS A 30 2.01 -34.58 4.58
N ARG A 31 2.59 -34.76 3.38
CA ARG A 31 3.40 -35.94 3.03
C ARG A 31 4.66 -36.04 3.90
N LEU A 32 5.34 -34.92 4.13
CA LEU A 32 6.51 -34.88 5.01
C LEU A 32 6.15 -35.29 6.46
N SER A 33 5.04 -34.77 6.99
CA SER A 33 4.56 -35.16 8.32
C SER A 33 4.19 -36.65 8.41
N GLN A 34 3.63 -37.23 7.35
CA GLN A 34 3.33 -38.66 7.29
C GLN A 34 4.59 -39.54 7.26
N LEU A 35 5.64 -39.09 6.57
CA LEU A 35 6.94 -39.77 6.54
C LEU A 35 7.63 -39.71 7.91
N GLY A 36 7.63 -38.56 8.57
CA GLY A 36 8.25 -38.40 9.91
C GLY A 36 7.57 -39.21 11.02
N SER A 37 6.29 -39.57 10.86
CA SER A 37 5.55 -40.41 11.81
C SER A 37 5.80 -41.91 11.63
N ARG A 38 6.41 -42.35 10.51
CA ARG A 38 6.85 -43.73 10.32
C ARG A 38 8.26 -43.85 10.92
N GLY A 39 8.33 -44.31 12.17
CA GLY A 39 9.56 -44.36 12.99
C GLY A 39 10.76 -45.10 12.41
N ASP A 40 10.59 -45.87 11.31
CA ASP A 40 11.68 -46.55 10.61
C ASP A 40 11.71 -46.12 9.13
N LEU A 41 12.47 -45.07 8.83
CA LEU A 41 12.73 -44.61 7.46
C LEU A 41 13.93 -45.35 6.87
N SER A 42 13.79 -45.91 5.67
CA SER A 42 14.94 -46.45 4.93
C SER A 42 15.93 -45.33 4.56
N ALA A 43 17.18 -45.66 4.27
CA ALA A 43 18.19 -44.66 3.88
C ALA A 43 17.75 -43.79 2.68
N ILE A 44 17.04 -44.39 1.72
CA ILE A 44 16.46 -43.71 0.56
C ILE A 44 15.36 -42.73 1.00
N GLN A 45 14.52 -43.13 1.95
CA GLN A 45 13.45 -42.29 2.48
C GLN A 45 13.98 -41.13 3.34
N MET A 46 15.12 -41.30 4.01
CA MET A 46 15.79 -40.20 4.73
C MET A 46 16.38 -39.16 3.78
N GLU A 47 16.97 -39.59 2.67
CA GLU A 47 17.49 -38.68 1.64
C GLU A 47 16.36 -37.89 0.96
N GLU A 48 15.28 -38.58 0.59
CA GLU A 48 14.06 -37.94 0.06
C GLU A 48 13.46 -36.95 1.07
N PHE A 49 13.45 -37.29 2.37
CA PHE A 49 12.98 -36.40 3.43
C PHE A 49 13.85 -35.13 3.54
N GLY A 50 15.18 -35.26 3.42
CA GLY A 50 16.11 -34.12 3.41
C GLY A 50 15.91 -33.19 2.22
N ILE A 51 15.69 -33.75 1.02
CA ILE A 51 15.41 -32.95 -0.18
C ILE A 51 14.07 -32.22 -0.03
N MET A 52 13.04 -32.92 0.46
CA MET A 52 11.69 -32.38 0.59
C MET A 52 11.59 -31.29 1.68
N THR A 53 12.32 -31.43 2.79
CA THR A 53 12.42 -30.39 3.82
C THR A 53 13.07 -29.11 3.30
N GLU A 54 14.15 -29.24 2.53
CA GLU A 54 14.85 -28.09 1.96
C GLU A 54 14.01 -27.38 0.88
N GLU A 55 13.25 -28.13 0.07
CA GLU A 55 12.27 -27.55 -0.86
C GLU A 55 11.18 -26.76 -0.14
N ILE A 56 10.61 -27.31 0.93
CA ILE A 56 9.57 -26.62 1.72
C ILE A 56 10.15 -25.34 2.30
N ARG A 57 11.36 -25.38 2.86
CA ARG A 57 12.03 -24.20 3.43
C ARG A 57 12.23 -23.08 2.41
N LYS A 58 12.64 -23.43 1.18
CA LYS A 58 12.79 -22.45 0.08
C LYS A 58 11.47 -21.80 -0.28
N LEU A 59 10.41 -22.60 -0.40
CA LEU A 59 9.08 -22.10 -0.74
C LEU A 59 8.51 -21.21 0.37
N GLU A 60 8.71 -21.56 1.64
CA GLU A 60 8.33 -20.73 2.78
C GLU A 60 9.06 -19.38 2.80
N ALA A 61 10.35 -19.35 2.46
CA ALA A 61 11.10 -18.11 2.39
C ALA A 61 10.56 -17.15 1.31
N ILE A 62 10.20 -17.70 0.14
CA ILE A 62 9.57 -16.93 -0.96
C ILE A 62 8.20 -16.41 -0.53
N GLN A 63 7.40 -17.26 0.10
CA GLN A 63 6.07 -16.91 0.61
C GLN A 63 6.15 -15.80 1.68
N HIS A 64 7.08 -15.91 2.63
CA HIS A 64 7.33 -14.87 3.64
C HIS A 64 7.78 -13.55 3.03
N HIS A 65 8.68 -13.58 2.05
CA HIS A 65 9.11 -12.38 1.34
C HIS A 65 7.91 -11.69 0.66
N LYS A 66 7.04 -12.48 0.02
CA LYS A 66 5.84 -11.99 -0.65
C LYS A 66 4.83 -11.37 0.32
N TYR A 67 4.51 -12.04 1.42
CA TYR A 67 3.63 -11.47 2.46
C TYR A 67 4.15 -10.15 3.02
N ARG A 68 5.47 -10.01 3.16
CA ARG A 68 6.10 -8.76 3.58
C ARG A 68 5.88 -7.63 2.57
N LEU A 69 5.96 -7.92 1.27
CA LEU A 69 5.68 -6.94 0.22
C LEU A 69 4.21 -6.51 0.21
N TRP A 70 3.27 -7.46 0.31
CA TRP A 70 1.84 -7.16 0.40
C TRP A 70 1.47 -6.36 1.65
N SER A 71 2.07 -6.67 2.79
CA SER A 71 1.89 -5.90 4.01
C SER A 71 2.32 -4.44 3.81
N ARG A 72 3.47 -4.20 3.15
CA ARG A 72 3.93 -2.84 2.82
C ARG A 72 2.99 -2.12 1.86
N GLU A 73 2.53 -2.78 0.81
CA GLU A 73 1.56 -2.23 -0.14
C GLU A 73 0.25 -1.83 0.57
N LYS A 74 -0.26 -2.70 1.44
CA LYS A 74 -1.46 -2.42 2.25
C LYS A 74 -1.24 -1.23 3.19
N VAL A 75 -0.08 -1.12 3.83
CA VAL A 75 0.28 0.04 4.67
C VAL A 75 0.35 1.33 3.85
N LEU A 76 0.93 1.28 2.65
CA LEU A 76 0.95 2.43 1.72
C LEU A 76 -0.46 2.84 1.31
N ALA A 77 -1.31 1.89 0.91
CA ALA A 77 -2.69 2.16 0.52
C ALA A 77 -3.53 2.75 1.68
N LEU A 78 -3.34 2.24 2.89
CA LEU A 78 -4.00 2.78 4.09
C LEU A 78 -3.44 4.16 4.49
N GLY A 79 -2.13 4.38 4.35
CA GLY A 79 -1.51 5.70 4.47
C GLY A 79 -2.11 6.72 3.50
N ASP A 80 -2.27 6.32 2.24
CA ASP A 80 -2.88 7.13 1.19
C ASP A 80 -4.36 7.44 1.47
N SER A 81 -5.10 6.51 2.08
CA SER A 81 -6.50 6.72 2.45
C SER A 81 -6.69 7.82 3.51
N ASN A 82 -5.76 7.94 4.46
CA ASN A 82 -5.77 9.02 5.46
C ASN A 82 -5.54 10.40 4.81
N THR A 83 -4.78 10.45 3.72
CA THR A 83 -4.49 11.69 2.99
C THR A 83 -5.74 12.37 2.45
N LYS A 84 -6.81 11.64 2.06
CA LYS A 84 -8.03 12.29 1.52
C LYS A 84 -8.73 13.16 2.56
N TYR A 85 -8.84 12.69 3.80
CA TYR A 85 -9.42 13.48 4.90
C TYR A 85 -8.59 14.74 5.16
N PHE A 86 -7.27 14.60 5.31
CA PHE A 86 -6.38 15.72 5.58
C PHE A 86 -6.28 16.70 4.40
N LEU A 87 -6.23 16.23 3.15
CA LEU A 87 -6.31 17.05 1.95
C LEU A 87 -7.62 17.83 1.88
N THR A 88 -8.74 17.19 2.18
CA THR A 88 -10.06 17.86 2.19
C THR A 88 -10.12 18.92 3.28
N LYS A 89 -9.62 18.60 4.48
CA LYS A 89 -9.53 19.54 5.60
C LYS A 89 -8.62 20.73 5.27
N PHE A 90 -7.48 20.47 4.65
CA PHE A 90 -6.54 21.51 4.19
C PHE A 90 -7.15 22.40 3.11
N LYS A 91 -7.80 21.83 2.09
CA LYS A 91 -8.51 22.58 1.04
C LYS A 91 -9.62 23.46 1.61
N ARG A 92 -10.43 22.93 2.54
CA ARG A 92 -11.47 23.71 3.23
C ARG A 92 -10.86 24.86 4.02
N LYS A 93 -9.80 24.60 4.80
CA LYS A 93 -9.10 25.64 5.55
C LYS A 93 -8.59 26.74 4.62
N ASN A 94 -7.90 26.39 3.54
CA ASN A 94 -7.38 27.36 2.57
C ASN A 94 -8.48 28.19 1.89
N ALA A 95 -9.61 27.55 1.55
CA ALA A 95 -10.76 28.25 0.98
C ALA A 95 -11.43 29.22 1.98
N HIS A 96 -11.38 28.92 3.28
CA HIS A 96 -11.88 29.81 4.33
C HIS A 96 -10.90 30.92 4.71
N THR A 97 -9.59 30.71 4.55
CA THR A 97 -8.56 31.71 4.84
C THR A 97 -8.22 32.59 3.64
N SER A 98 -8.85 32.40 2.48
CA SER A 98 -8.63 33.30 1.34
C SER A 98 -9.21 34.68 1.63
N LEU A 99 -8.37 35.71 1.59
CA LEU A 99 -8.78 37.10 1.71
C LEU A 99 -9.71 37.46 0.53
N LYS A 100 -10.99 37.77 0.79
CA LYS A 100 -11.99 38.05 -0.27
C LYS A 100 -12.00 39.51 -0.72
N SER A 101 -11.81 40.44 0.20
CA SER A 101 -11.82 41.87 -0.09
C SER A 101 -11.03 42.60 0.99
N LEU A 102 -10.22 43.56 0.58
CA LEU A 102 -9.54 44.48 1.47
C LEU A 102 -10.28 45.82 1.44
N ARG A 103 -10.57 46.39 2.62
CA ARG A 103 -11.27 47.66 2.76
C ARG A 103 -10.51 48.57 3.72
N ARG A 104 -10.60 49.86 3.48
CA ARG A 104 -10.16 50.92 4.40
C ARG A 104 -11.18 51.14 5.51
N ASP A 105 -10.79 51.93 6.51
CA ASP A 105 -11.64 52.32 7.65
C ASP A 105 -12.88 53.13 7.22
N ASP A 106 -12.81 53.82 6.08
CA ASP A 106 -13.92 54.54 5.45
C ASP A 106 -14.89 53.64 4.67
N GLY A 107 -14.61 52.33 4.62
CA GLY A 107 -15.40 51.34 3.89
C GLY A 107 -15.08 51.23 2.40
N THR A 108 -14.16 52.04 1.86
CA THR A 108 -13.73 51.97 0.45
C THR A 108 -12.98 50.68 0.16
N LEU A 109 -13.20 50.12 -1.04
CA LEU A 109 -12.69 48.81 -1.43
C LEU A 109 -11.36 48.96 -2.18
N LEU A 110 -10.31 48.30 -1.70
CA LEU A 110 -8.98 48.33 -2.29
C LEU A 110 -8.88 47.24 -3.36
N THR A 111 -8.96 47.65 -4.63
CA THR A 111 -8.93 46.74 -5.79
C THR A 111 -7.61 46.79 -6.55
N SER A 112 -6.92 47.94 -6.57
CA SER A 112 -5.65 48.11 -7.27
C SER A 112 -4.46 47.82 -6.35
N GLN A 113 -3.45 47.16 -6.90
CA GLN A 113 -2.19 46.90 -6.20
C GLN A 113 -1.55 48.18 -5.65
N THR A 114 -1.62 49.29 -6.41
CA THR A 114 -1.05 50.59 -6.01
C THR A 114 -1.67 51.14 -4.74
N ASP A 115 -2.97 50.90 -4.54
CA ASP A 115 -3.71 51.43 -3.39
C ASP A 115 -3.44 50.59 -2.15
N ILE A 116 -3.28 49.27 -2.33
CA ILE A 116 -2.84 48.34 -1.29
C ILE A 116 -1.46 48.76 -0.78
N THR A 117 -0.49 49.01 -1.67
CA THR A 117 0.87 49.36 -1.25
C THR A 117 0.89 50.68 -0.47
N LYS A 118 0.12 51.69 -0.91
CA LYS A 118 0.00 52.97 -0.19
C LYS A 118 -0.57 52.77 1.21
N GLU A 119 -1.59 51.93 1.36
CA GLU A 119 -2.17 51.67 2.68
C GLU A 119 -1.21 50.91 3.59
N VAL A 120 -0.46 49.94 3.04
CA VAL A 120 0.58 49.23 3.79
C VAL A 120 1.65 50.20 4.28
N PHE A 121 2.14 51.11 3.43
CA PHE A 121 3.11 52.12 3.86
C PHE A 121 2.56 53.03 4.96
N ARG A 122 1.32 53.51 4.82
CA ARG A 122 0.65 54.34 5.83
C ARG A 122 0.52 53.65 7.20
N PHE A 123 0.35 52.34 7.23
CA PHE A 123 0.22 51.58 8.49
C PHE A 123 1.55 51.46 9.26
N TYR A 124 2.69 51.50 8.57
CA TYR A 124 4.03 51.34 9.16
C TYR A 124 4.78 52.67 9.38
N GLU A 125 4.24 53.80 8.93
CA GLU A 125 4.66 55.15 9.38
C GLU A 125 4.10 55.47 10.77
#